data_AF-A0A7W8DII8-F1
#
_entry.id   AF-A0A7W8DII8-F1
#
_cell.length_a   1.000
_cell.length_b   1.000
_cell.length_c   1.000
_cell.angle_alpha   90.00
_cell.angle_beta   90.00
_cell.angle_gamma   90.00
#
_symmetry.space_group_name_H-M   'P 1'
#
loop_
_entity.id
_entity.type
_entity.pdbx_description
1 polymer ?
#
loop_
_entity_poly.entity_id
_entity_poly.type
_entity_poly.pdbx_seq_one_letter_code
_entity_poly.pdbx_strand_id
1 'polypeptide(L)'
;MQPSLIIRRIILLLWQIPLAVVALCAAGLGALFLRSDVRSFRPRLPEIRKIIEAQKAATPTMPPFLISCLRAEGVPDQFTARCLLSQFGLDDTNSNHRHARALLWTGSLYWHLSGEERDLLYCAFMNDGAGGLGIHHLASRLFGRPVEELTDSELAALAVASTSPSRFIKDHALLETYSGKLLHCIKAG
;
A
#
# COMPACT_ATOMS: atom_id res chain seq x y z
N MET A 1 -21.84 -37.87 -44.07
CA MET A 1 -21.41 -36.80 -43.14
C MET A 1 -21.12 -37.43 -41.79
N GLN A 2 -19.88 -37.34 -41.29
CA GLN A 2 -19.50 -37.98 -40.02
C GLN A 2 -19.96 -37.14 -38.82
N PRO A 3 -20.87 -37.65 -37.95
CA PRO A 3 -21.41 -36.90 -36.81
C PRO A 3 -20.34 -36.50 -35.78
N SER A 4 -19.22 -37.22 -35.74
CA SER A 4 -18.07 -36.94 -34.86
C SER A 4 -17.40 -35.59 -35.12
N LEU A 5 -17.36 -35.12 -36.37
CA LEU A 5 -16.77 -33.83 -36.74
C LEU A 5 -17.66 -32.64 -36.32
N ILE A 6 -18.98 -32.82 -36.34
CA ILE A 6 -19.95 -31.80 -35.93
C ILE A 6 -19.91 -31.66 -34.40
N ILE A 7 -19.92 -32.77 -33.67
CA ILE A 7 -19.84 -32.77 -32.20
C ILE A 7 -18.53 -32.14 -31.73
N ARG A 8 -17.40 -32.47 -32.35
CA ARG A 8 -16.09 -31.87 -32.02
C ARG A 8 -16.07 -30.35 -32.27
N ARG A 9 -16.70 -29.87 -33.35
CA ARG A 9 -16.81 -28.42 -33.64
C ARG A 9 -17.71 -27.70 -32.65
N ILE A 10 -18.84 -28.29 -32.27
CA ILE A 10 -19.75 -27.72 -31.25
C ILE A 10 -19.04 -27.61 -29.91
N ILE A 11 -18.33 -28.65 -29.47
CA ILE A 11 -17.56 -28.63 -28.22
C ILE A 11 -16.48 -27.52 -28.27
N LEU A 12 -15.74 -27.40 -29.37
CA LEU A 12 -14.73 -26.34 -29.53
C LEU A 12 -15.34 -24.92 -29.49
N LEU A 13 -16.48 -24.71 -30.13
CA LEU A 13 -17.19 -23.42 -30.09
C LEU A 13 -17.71 -23.09 -28.69
N LEU A 14 -18.20 -24.08 -27.95
CA LEU A 14 -18.64 -23.91 -26.56
C LEU A 14 -17.50 -23.49 -25.62
N TRP A 15 -16.25 -23.91 -25.89
CA TRP A 15 -15.07 -23.46 -25.15
C TRP A 15 -14.61 -22.04 -25.52
N GLN A 16 -14.94 -21.55 -26.71
CA GLN A 16 -14.58 -20.20 -27.14
C GLN A 16 -15.43 -19.11 -26.47
N ILE A 17 -16.69 -19.42 -26.12
CA ILE A 17 -17.59 -18.48 -25.44
C ILE A 17 -17.03 -18.02 -24.08
N PRO A 18 -16.68 -18.89 -23.12
CA PRO A 18 -16.13 -18.45 -21.83
C PRO A 18 -14.79 -17.71 -22.00
N LEU A 19 -13.95 -18.12 -22.96
CA LEU A 19 -12.71 -17.42 -23.27
C LEU A 19 -12.98 -15.99 -23.78
N ALA A 20 -13.94 -15.82 -24.69
CA ALA A 20 -14.32 -14.51 -25.20
C ALA A 20 -14.92 -13.63 -24.09
N VAL A 21 -15.74 -14.20 -23.19
CA VAL A 21 -16.27 -13.48 -22.02
C VAL A 21 -15.14 -13.03 -21.10
N VAL A 22 -14.18 -13.90 -20.78
CA VAL A 22 -13.01 -13.54 -19.97
C VAL A 22 -12.18 -12.44 -20.62
N ALA A 23 -11.94 -12.53 -21.93
CA ALA A 23 -11.20 -11.51 -22.69
C ALA A 23 -11.91 -10.16 -22.67
N LEU A 24 -13.23 -10.12 -22.86
CA LEU A 24 -14.03 -8.90 -22.80
C LEU A 24 -14.04 -8.29 -21.40
N CYS A 25 -14.18 -9.11 -20.35
CA CYS A 25 -14.08 -8.65 -18.97
C CYS A 25 -12.70 -8.05 -18.67
N ALA A 26 -11.62 -8.71 -19.08
CA ALA A 26 -10.26 -8.21 -18.91
C ALA A 26 -10.05 -6.89 -19.67
N ALA A 27 -10.52 -6.78 -20.91
CA ALA A 27 -10.45 -5.55 -21.69
C ALA A 27 -11.24 -4.41 -21.04
N GLY A 28 -12.44 -4.69 -20.51
CA GLY A 28 -13.26 -3.71 -19.79
C GLY A 28 -12.60 -3.21 -18.52
N LEU A 29 -12.04 -4.11 -17.70
CA LEU A 29 -11.29 -3.74 -16.49
C LEU A 29 -10.02 -2.95 -16.84
N GLY A 30 -9.30 -3.34 -17.89
CA GLY A 30 -8.12 -2.63 -18.39
C GLY A 30 -8.47 -1.22 -18.87
N ALA A 31 -9.56 -1.05 -19.61
CA ALA A 31 -10.04 0.26 -20.05
C ALA A 31 -10.44 1.16 -18.86
N LEU A 32 -11.10 0.59 -17.85
CA LEU A 32 -11.45 1.31 -16.62
C LEU A 32 -10.20 1.76 -15.86
N PHE A 33 -9.21 0.87 -15.73
CA PHE A 33 -7.92 1.17 -15.13
C PHE A 33 -7.19 2.30 -15.86
N LEU A 34 -7.01 2.19 -17.18
CA LEU A 34 -6.32 3.21 -17.99
C LEU A 34 -7.04 4.55 -17.92
N ARG A 35 -8.37 4.55 -17.96
CA ARG A 35 -9.17 5.78 -17.81
C ARG A 35 -8.91 6.42 -16.45
N SER A 36 -8.90 5.64 -15.37
CA SER A 36 -8.62 6.12 -14.02
C SER A 36 -7.20 6.66 -13.91
N ASP A 37 -6.21 5.92 -14.42
CA ASP A 37 -4.81 6.31 -14.39
C ASP A 37 -4.59 7.66 -15.10
N VAL A 38 -4.98 7.75 -16.37
CA VAL A 38 -4.74 8.94 -17.20
C VAL A 38 -5.46 10.18 -16.66
N ARG A 39 -6.69 10.02 -16.16
CA ARG A 39 -7.51 11.18 -15.73
C ARG A 39 -7.32 11.56 -14.27
N SER A 40 -7.00 10.60 -13.41
CA SER A 40 -7.01 10.80 -11.96
C SER A 40 -5.60 10.71 -11.38
N PHE A 41 -4.91 9.59 -11.59
CA PHE A 41 -3.63 9.33 -10.94
C PHE A 41 -2.46 10.10 -11.57
N ARG A 42 -2.24 9.93 -12.87
CA ARG A 42 -1.08 10.46 -13.60
C ARG A 42 -0.89 11.98 -13.48
N PRO A 43 -1.93 12.83 -13.52
CA PRO A 43 -1.77 14.27 -13.31
C PRO A 43 -1.17 14.65 -11.96
N ARG A 44 -1.28 13.77 -10.94
CA ARG A 44 -0.82 13.99 -9.57
C ARG A 44 0.54 13.37 -9.29
N LEU A 45 1.09 12.59 -10.23
CA LEU A 45 2.37 11.92 -10.09
C LEU A 45 3.53 12.89 -9.71
N PRO A 46 3.62 14.12 -10.26
CA PRO A 46 4.66 15.06 -9.83
C PRO A 46 4.57 15.44 -8.35
N GLU A 47 3.36 15.56 -7.80
CA GLU A 47 3.14 15.90 -6.40
C GLU A 47 3.41 14.70 -5.48
N ILE A 48 2.99 13.50 -5.91
CA ILE A 48 3.35 12.25 -5.23
C ILE A 48 4.87 12.10 -5.12
N ARG A 49 5.61 12.40 -6.19
CA ARG A 49 7.07 12.39 -6.18
C ARG A 49 7.66 13.39 -5.19
N LYS A 50 7.06 14.58 -5.04
CA LYS A 50 7.50 15.54 -4.01
C LYS A 50 7.33 14.99 -2.60
N ILE A 51 6.26 14.24 -2.32
CA ILE A 51 6.05 13.59 -1.02
C ILE A 51 7.15 12.55 -0.77
N ILE A 52 7.46 11.74 -1.79
CA ILE A 52 8.54 10.74 -1.72
C ILE A 52 9.89 11.41 -1.45
N GLU A 53 10.24 12.45 -2.21
CA GLU A 53 11.50 13.17 -2.03
C GLU A 53 11.59 13.86 -0.66
N ALA A 54 10.48 14.43 -0.16
CA ALA A 54 10.44 15.01 1.18
C ALA A 54 10.68 13.95 2.26
N GLN A 55 10.06 12.77 2.14
CA GLN A 55 10.28 11.67 3.09
C GLN A 55 11.70 11.10 2.97
N LYS A 56 12.26 11.02 1.76
CA LYS A 56 13.65 10.60 1.52
C LYS A 56 14.65 11.59 2.14
N ALA A 57 14.38 12.89 2.07
CA ALA A 57 15.22 13.89 2.72
C ALA A 57 15.14 13.81 4.26
N ALA A 58 13.95 13.50 4.80
CA ALA A 58 13.74 13.37 6.24
C ALA A 58 14.26 12.04 6.83
N THR A 59 14.33 10.99 6.03
CA THR A 59 14.85 9.67 6.43
C THR A 59 15.70 9.12 5.28
N PRO A 60 16.96 9.60 5.14
CA PRO A 60 17.84 9.23 4.03
C PRO A 60 18.11 7.74 3.92
N THR A 61 18.03 7.02 5.05
CA THR A 61 18.27 5.59 5.12
C THR A 61 17.10 4.92 5.82
N MET A 62 16.30 4.19 5.04
CA MET A 62 15.25 3.33 5.58
C MET A 62 15.84 1.96 5.96
N PRO A 63 15.86 1.59 7.25
CA PRO A 63 16.38 0.29 7.66
C PRO A 63 15.56 -0.83 7.02
N PRO A 64 16.18 -1.81 6.32
CA PRO A 64 15.44 -2.91 5.69
C PRO A 64 14.57 -3.69 6.69
N PHE A 65 15.04 -3.83 7.93
CA PHE A 65 14.29 -4.47 9.00
C PHE A 65 12.96 -3.76 9.30
N LEU A 66 12.96 -2.42 9.30
CA LEU A 66 11.73 -1.64 9.49
C LEU A 66 10.72 -1.91 8.37
N ILE A 67 11.17 -1.96 7.12
CA ILE A 67 10.30 -2.27 5.98
C ILE A 67 9.66 -3.66 6.12
N SER A 68 10.44 -4.66 6.57
CA SER A 68 9.92 -6.00 6.84
C SER A 68 8.85 -5.99 7.93
N CYS A 69 9.08 -5.29 9.04
CA CYS A 69 8.09 -5.12 10.10
C CYS A 69 6.81 -4.43 9.59
N LEU A 70 6.97 -3.35 8.84
CA LEU A 70 5.87 -2.56 8.29
C LEU A 70 4.99 -3.34 7.30
N ARG A 71 5.60 -4.23 6.51
CA ARG A 71 4.89 -5.12 5.58
C ARG A 71 4.18 -6.28 6.29
N ALA A 72 4.70 -6.74 7.43
CA ALA A 72 4.06 -7.81 8.19
C ALA A 72 2.78 -7.34 8.92
N GLU A 73 2.72 -6.08 9.32
CA GLU A 73 1.57 -5.50 10.02
C GLU A 73 0.43 -5.04 9.10
N GLY A 74 0.59 -5.02 7.77
CA GLY A 74 -0.47 -4.47 6.92
C GLY A 74 -0.32 -4.62 5.41
N VAL A 75 -1.16 -3.87 4.69
CA VAL A 75 -1.19 -3.79 3.21
C VAL A 75 -0.79 -2.38 2.79
N PRO A 76 0.53 -2.09 2.66
CA PRO A 76 1.06 -0.73 2.48
C PRO A 76 0.41 0.02 1.32
N ASP A 77 0.30 -0.61 0.15
CA ASP A 77 -0.14 0.10 -1.06
C ASP A 77 -1.62 0.47 -1.05
N GLN A 78 -2.47 -0.33 -0.40
CA GLN A 78 -3.90 -0.01 -0.27
C GLN A 78 -4.12 1.12 0.74
N PHE A 79 -3.36 1.12 1.84
CA PHE A 79 -3.35 2.23 2.78
C PHE A 79 -2.88 3.52 2.08
N THR A 80 -1.72 3.47 1.43
CA THR A 80 -1.14 4.62 0.71
C THR A 80 -2.09 5.16 -0.36
N ALA A 81 -2.72 4.29 -1.15
CA ALA A 81 -3.73 4.71 -2.13
C ALA A 81 -4.90 5.47 -1.49
N ARG A 82 -5.40 4.99 -0.34
CA ARG A 82 -6.48 5.68 0.40
C ARG A 82 -6.03 7.04 0.94
N CYS A 83 -4.84 7.12 1.52
CA CYS A 83 -4.28 8.37 2.03
C CYS A 83 -4.12 9.40 0.91
N LEU A 84 -3.58 8.99 -0.24
CA LEU A 84 -3.47 9.86 -1.40
C LEU A 84 -4.84 10.34 -1.91
N LEU A 85 -5.83 9.46 -1.97
CA LEU A 85 -7.18 9.86 -2.37
C LEU A 85 -7.77 10.92 -1.43
N SER A 86 -7.50 10.82 -0.13
CA SER A 86 -7.91 11.83 0.85
C SER A 86 -7.12 13.12 0.70
N GLN A 87 -5.78 13.03 0.56
CA GLN A 87 -4.88 14.17 0.34
C GLN A 87 -5.31 15.03 -0.85
N PHE A 88 -5.80 14.41 -1.92
CA PHE A 88 -6.22 15.11 -3.13
C PHE A 88 -7.71 15.46 -3.17
N GLY A 89 -8.43 15.33 -2.05
CA GLY A 89 -9.86 15.63 -1.95
C GLY A 89 -10.71 14.79 -2.89
N LEU A 90 -10.27 13.56 -3.18
CA LEU A 90 -10.98 12.66 -4.07
C LEU A 90 -11.93 11.77 -3.28
N ASP A 91 -11.73 11.52 -1.99
CA ASP A 91 -12.50 10.58 -1.16
C ASP A 91 -14.00 10.86 -0.97
N ASP A 92 -14.51 12.00 -1.45
CA ASP A 92 -15.93 12.40 -1.38
C ASP A 92 -16.84 11.60 -2.34
N THR A 93 -17.00 10.32 -2.05
CA THR A 93 -17.87 9.38 -2.78
C THR A 93 -18.42 8.34 -1.81
N ASN A 94 -19.45 7.60 -2.23
CA ASN A 94 -19.95 6.49 -1.41
C ASN A 94 -18.87 5.41 -1.18
N SER A 95 -19.03 4.59 -0.13
CA SER A 95 -17.97 3.66 0.32
C SER A 95 -17.49 2.71 -0.78
N ASN A 96 -18.40 2.20 -1.61
CA ASN A 96 -18.06 1.26 -2.69
C ASN A 96 -17.18 1.92 -3.77
N HIS A 97 -17.51 3.14 -4.18
CA HIS A 97 -16.68 3.90 -5.13
C HIS A 97 -15.31 4.23 -4.54
N ARG A 98 -15.25 4.57 -3.26
CA ARG A 98 -13.99 4.81 -2.56
C ARG A 98 -13.08 3.58 -2.57
N HIS A 99 -13.62 2.40 -2.28
CA HIS A 99 -12.84 1.14 -2.32
C HIS A 99 -12.39 0.79 -3.74
N ALA A 100 -13.30 0.85 -4.72
CA ALA A 100 -12.97 0.59 -6.12
C ALA A 100 -11.85 1.51 -6.62
N ARG A 101 -11.94 2.81 -6.29
CA ARG A 101 -10.93 3.77 -6.70
C ARG A 101 -9.60 3.58 -5.96
N ALA A 102 -9.63 3.22 -4.68
CA ALA A 102 -8.42 2.86 -3.95
C ALA A 102 -7.71 1.67 -4.64
N LEU A 103 -8.43 0.64 -5.08
CA LEU A 103 -7.85 -0.48 -5.84
C LEU A 103 -7.23 -0.04 -7.17
N LEU A 104 -7.91 0.83 -7.93
CA LEU A 104 -7.36 1.38 -9.18
C LEU A 104 -6.08 2.20 -8.92
N TRP A 105 -6.07 2.99 -7.84
CA TRP A 105 -4.90 3.75 -7.43
C TRP A 105 -3.76 2.84 -6.93
N THR A 106 -4.06 1.77 -6.20
CA THR A 106 -3.08 0.74 -5.86
C THR A 106 -2.41 0.18 -7.11
N GLY A 107 -3.19 -0.23 -8.13
CA GLY A 107 -2.62 -0.68 -9.40
C GLY A 107 -1.76 0.40 -10.09
N SER A 108 -2.15 1.67 -9.98
CA SER A 108 -1.40 2.79 -10.57
C SER A 108 -0.08 3.04 -9.83
N LEU A 109 -0.05 2.88 -8.50
CA LEU A 109 1.18 2.92 -7.70
C LEU A 109 2.16 1.83 -8.17
N TYR A 110 1.68 0.60 -8.39
CA TYR A 110 2.51 -0.49 -8.93
C TYR A 110 3.04 -0.20 -10.34
N TRP A 111 2.24 0.47 -11.17
CA TRP A 111 2.60 0.79 -12.55
C TRP A 111 3.66 1.90 -12.65
N HIS A 112 3.59 2.91 -11.78
CA HIS A 112 4.40 4.12 -11.92
C HIS A 112 5.53 4.27 -10.90
N LEU A 113 5.51 3.52 -9.80
CA LEU A 113 6.49 3.63 -8.71
C LEU A 113 7.20 2.29 -8.46
N SER A 114 8.52 2.38 -8.24
CA SER A 114 9.35 1.28 -7.76
C SER A 114 8.93 0.83 -6.35
N GLY A 115 9.38 -0.36 -5.93
CA GLY A 115 9.10 -0.87 -4.59
C GLY A 115 9.59 0.07 -3.48
N GLU A 116 10.81 0.61 -3.63
CA GLU A 116 11.40 1.57 -2.68
C GLU A 116 10.59 2.88 -2.60
N GLU A 117 10.18 3.43 -3.74
CA GLU A 117 9.32 4.63 -3.77
C GLU A 117 7.97 4.38 -3.08
N ARG A 118 7.38 3.19 -3.23
CA ARG A 118 6.13 2.83 -2.55
C ARG A 118 6.32 2.67 -1.04
N ASP A 119 7.44 2.08 -0.61
CA ASP A 119 7.78 1.96 0.82
C ASP A 119 8.01 3.34 1.46
N LEU A 120 8.73 4.24 0.78
CA LEU A 120 8.91 5.63 1.21
C LEU A 120 7.58 6.37 1.30
N LEU A 121 6.72 6.21 0.29
CA LEU A 121 5.41 6.84 0.28
C LEU A 121 4.50 6.31 1.40
N TYR A 122 4.58 5.02 1.70
CA TYR A 122 3.89 4.43 2.85
C TYR A 122 4.36 5.06 4.17
N CYS A 123 5.67 5.18 4.36
CA CYS A 123 6.27 5.82 5.52
C CYS A 123 5.88 7.30 5.65
N ALA A 124 5.74 8.02 4.53
CA ALA A 124 5.35 9.42 4.50
C ALA A 124 3.93 9.67 5.05
N PHE A 125 3.03 8.69 4.91
CA PHE A 125 1.64 8.80 5.37
C PHE A 125 1.38 8.25 6.78
N MET A 126 2.41 7.73 7.46
CA MET A 126 2.28 7.34 8.85
C MET A 126 2.07 8.57 9.72
N ASN A 127 1.08 8.53 10.61
CA ASN A 127 0.87 9.63 11.54
C ASN A 127 1.60 9.36 12.85
N ASP A 128 1.92 10.43 13.57
CA ASP A 128 2.52 10.36 14.91
C ASP A 128 1.47 10.39 16.04
N GLY A 129 0.18 10.47 15.71
CA GLY A 129 -0.92 10.66 16.66
C GLY A 129 -1.06 12.07 17.25
N ALA A 130 -0.28 13.06 16.80
CA ALA A 130 -0.39 14.49 17.13
C ALA A 130 -0.57 15.37 15.88
N GLY A 131 -0.75 14.77 14.70
CA GLY A 131 -0.96 15.48 13.44
C GLY A 131 0.31 15.62 12.59
N GLY A 132 1.46 15.17 13.09
CA GLY A 132 2.66 14.99 12.28
C GLY A 132 2.50 13.78 11.33
N LEU A 133 3.02 13.91 10.11
CA LEU A 133 3.03 12.88 9.09
C LEU A 133 4.47 12.51 8.74
N GLY A 134 4.74 11.22 8.56
CA GLY A 134 6.05 10.69 8.29
C GLY A 134 6.56 9.83 9.45
N ILE A 135 7.22 8.73 9.09
CA ILE A 135 7.79 7.80 10.08
C ILE A 135 8.82 8.44 11.00
N HIS A 136 9.53 9.47 10.52
CA HIS A 136 10.50 10.23 11.31
C HIS A 136 9.85 11.01 12.46
N HIS A 137 8.64 11.57 12.27
CA HIS A 137 7.89 12.22 13.35
C HIS A 137 7.52 11.21 14.44
N LEU A 138 7.06 10.03 14.05
CA LEU A 138 6.71 8.98 15.00
C LEU A 138 7.95 8.46 15.76
N ALA A 139 9.08 8.26 15.06
CA ALA A 139 10.35 7.86 15.67
C ALA A 139 10.86 8.89 16.68
N SER A 140 10.86 10.17 16.30
CA SER A 140 11.23 11.27 17.19
C SER A 140 10.30 11.34 18.40
N ARG A 141 9.01 11.06 18.24
CA ARG A 141 8.04 11.09 19.33
C ARG A 141 8.19 9.92 20.30
N LEU A 142 8.43 8.72 19.79
CA LEU A 142 8.56 7.51 20.61
C LEU A 142 9.93 7.40 21.30
N PHE A 143 11.00 7.75 20.59
CA PHE A 143 12.37 7.44 20.99
C PHE A 143 13.29 8.67 21.07
N GLY A 144 12.85 9.84 20.63
CA GLY A 144 13.66 11.06 20.63
C GLY A 144 14.85 11.04 19.66
N ARG A 145 14.88 10.08 18.73
CA ARG A 145 16.02 9.79 17.84
C ARG A 145 15.56 9.54 16.40
N PRO A 146 16.45 9.76 15.41
CA PRO A 146 16.16 9.45 14.01
C PRO A 146 16.03 7.93 13.80
N VAL A 147 15.32 7.53 12.74
CA VAL A 147 14.96 6.12 12.45
C VAL A 147 16.22 5.25 12.28
N GLU A 148 17.28 5.84 11.74
CA GLU A 148 18.57 5.23 11.46
C GLU A 148 19.33 4.79 12.72
N GLU A 149 19.04 5.39 13.87
CA GLU A 149 19.70 5.12 15.15
C GLU A 149 18.92 4.13 16.03
N LEU A 150 17.78 3.64 15.54
CA LEU A 150 16.93 2.72 16.27
C LEU A 150 17.42 1.28 16.13
N THR A 151 17.38 0.56 17.25
CA THR A 151 17.64 -0.87 17.30
C THR A 151 16.50 -1.66 16.64
N ASP A 152 16.72 -2.92 16.26
CA ASP A 152 15.65 -3.79 15.73
C ASP A 152 14.40 -3.83 16.63
N SER A 153 14.58 -3.90 17.95
CA SER A 153 13.47 -3.86 18.90
C SER A 153 12.69 -2.56 18.84
N GLU A 154 13.38 -1.44 18.69
CA GLU A 154 12.76 -0.12 18.58
C GLU A 154 12.09 0.07 17.22
N LEU A 155 12.67 -0.48 16.15
CA LEU A 155 12.06 -0.50 14.82
C LEU A 155 10.78 -1.36 14.78
N ALA A 156 10.77 -2.51 15.47
CA ALA A 156 9.55 -3.31 15.62
C ALA A 156 8.47 -2.56 16.41
N ALA A 157 8.86 -1.87 17.49
CA ALA A 157 7.94 -1.02 18.25
C ALA A 157 7.43 0.17 17.43
N LEU A 158 8.30 0.79 16.63
CA LEU A 158 7.93 1.87 15.71
C LEU A 158 6.89 1.39 14.68
N ALA A 159 7.10 0.21 14.09
CA ALA A 159 6.17 -0.40 13.15
C ALA A 159 4.81 -0.68 13.79
N VAL A 160 4.77 -1.31 14.97
CA VAL A 160 3.52 -1.58 15.71
C VAL A 160 2.80 -0.28 16.05
N ALA A 161 3.53 0.71 16.58
CA ALA A 161 2.96 1.99 16.96
C ALA A 161 2.35 2.72 15.76
N SER A 162 2.94 2.60 14.56
CA SER A 162 2.44 3.25 13.33
C SER A 162 1.00 2.86 12.96
N THR A 163 0.53 1.68 13.39
CA THR A 163 -0.83 1.19 13.10
C THR A 163 -1.89 1.91 13.92
N SER A 164 -1.55 2.33 15.15
CA SER A 164 -2.46 3.06 16.04
C SER A 164 -1.66 3.91 17.03
N PRO A 165 -1.04 5.02 16.59
CA PRO A 165 -0.09 5.76 17.40
C PRO A 165 -0.70 6.25 18.71
N SER A 166 -1.92 6.79 18.64
CA SER A 166 -2.66 7.28 19.81
C SER A 166 -2.92 6.21 20.88
N ARG A 167 -3.01 4.93 20.47
CA ARG A 167 -3.21 3.80 21.39
C ARG A 167 -1.89 3.38 22.03
N PHE A 168 -0.89 3.12 21.20
CA PHE A 168 0.38 2.55 21.66
C PHE A 168 1.28 3.55 22.39
N ILE A 169 1.17 4.85 22.08
CA ILE A 169 1.88 5.90 22.83
C ILE A 169 1.34 6.01 24.26
N LYS A 170 0.06 5.71 24.49
CA LYS A 170 -0.56 5.78 25.83
C LYS A 170 -0.32 4.52 26.66
N ASP A 171 -0.11 3.38 26.02
CA ASP A 171 -0.01 2.07 26.65
C ASP A 171 1.29 1.36 26.25
N HIS A 172 2.35 1.67 26.99
CA HIS A 172 3.69 1.13 26.74
C HIS A 172 3.77 -0.38 26.94
N ALA A 173 3.06 -0.94 27.92
CA ALA A 173 3.06 -2.39 28.17
C ALA A 173 2.44 -3.16 27.00
N LEU A 174 1.37 -2.60 26.42
CA LEU A 174 0.78 -3.13 25.20
C LEU A 174 1.74 -3.03 24.02
N LEU A 175 2.42 -1.89 23.84
CA LEU A 175 3.41 -1.71 22.78
C LEU A 175 4.53 -2.74 22.87
N GLU A 176 5.13 -2.94 24.05
CA GLU A 176 6.19 -3.93 24.29
C GLU A 176 5.73 -5.36 23.96
N THR A 177 4.50 -5.71 24.35
CA THR A 177 3.95 -7.05 24.08
C THR A 177 3.82 -7.32 22.59
N TYR A 178 3.31 -6.36 21.83
CA TYR A 178 3.09 -6.52 20.39
C TYR A 178 4.39 -6.41 19.59
N SER A 179 5.28 -5.48 19.96
CA SER A 179 6.58 -5.32 19.30
C SER A 179 7.48 -6.53 19.53
N GLY A 180 7.47 -7.12 20.73
CA GLY A 180 8.20 -8.35 21.04
C GLY A 180 7.71 -9.54 20.21
N LYS A 181 6.39 -9.67 20.03
CA LYS A 181 5.81 -10.71 19.15
C LYS A 181 6.23 -10.50 17.70
N LEU A 182 6.12 -9.28 17.17
CA LEU A 182 6.51 -8.95 15.81
C LEU A 182 8.01 -9.22 15.57
N LEU A 183 8.87 -8.78 16.50
CA LEU A 183 10.31 -9.02 16.45
C LEU A 183 10.64 -10.51 16.37
N HIS A 184 9.99 -11.33 17.19
CA HIS A 184 10.17 -12.79 17.17
C HIS A 184 9.71 -13.39 15.84
N CYS A 185 8.54 -12.99 15.33
CA CYS A 185 8.03 -13.49 14.05
C CYS A 185 8.95 -13.16 12.87
N ILE A 186 9.51 -11.95 12.81
CA ILE A 186 10.41 -11.54 11.71
C ILE A 186 11.77 -12.21 11.81
N LYS A 187 12.30 -12.44 13.02
CA LYS A 187 13.62 -13.08 13.20
C LYS A 187 13.60 -14.61 13.06
N ALA A 188 12.43 -15.23 13.20
CA ALA A 188 12.26 -16.68 13.10
C ALA A 188 11.94 -17.18 11.67
N GLY A 189 11.54 -16.29 10.77
CA GLY A 189 11.27 -16.58 9.35
C GLY A 189 12.45 -16.24 8.46
#